data_AF-A0A0H3FTR3-F1
#
_entry.id   AF-A0A0H3FTR3-F1
#
_cell.length_a   1.000
_cell.length_b   1.000
_cell.length_c   1.000
_cell.angle_alpha   90.00
_cell.angle_beta   90.00
_cell.angle_gamma   90.00
#
_symmetry.space_group_name_H-M   'P 1'
#
loop_
_entity.id
_entity.type
_entity.pdbx_description
1 polymer ?
#
loop_
_entity_poly.entity_id
_entity_poly.type
_entity_poly.pdbx_seq_one_letter_code
_entity_poly.pdbx_strand_id
1 'polypeptide(L)'
;MKIIKISILIVAIFQSVMSYAADIPKGKYQQGDCIRGADPSYSWDGQFAKVEAYSYISGFIGPNYILYFPNYKASSVIFSPDIEKSTIKVDSVYCQKY
;
A
#
# COMPACT_ATOMS: atom_id res chain seq x y z
N MET A 1 -23.93 -49.47 -35.36
CA MET A 1 -22.66 -49.05 -34.74
C MET A 1 -22.39 -47.61 -35.15
N LYS A 2 -22.89 -46.66 -34.35
CA LYS A 2 -22.12 -45.82 -33.43
C LYS A 2 -21.06 -44.96 -34.15
N ILE A 3 -21.58 -43.92 -34.80
CA ILE A 3 -21.17 -42.50 -34.78
C ILE A 3 -20.04 -42.21 -33.78
N ILE A 4 -18.83 -42.67 -34.08
CA ILE A 4 -17.62 -42.37 -33.32
C ILE A 4 -16.81 -41.48 -34.25
N LYS A 5 -16.70 -40.18 -33.93
CA LYS A 5 -15.52 -39.33 -34.16
C LYS A 5 -15.75 -37.82 -34.02
N ILE A 6 -16.96 -37.32 -33.78
CA ILE A 6 -17.21 -35.87 -33.71
C ILE A 6 -18.01 -35.50 -32.48
N SER A 7 -17.47 -35.69 -31.27
CA SER A 7 -18.05 -35.06 -30.06
C SER A 7 -17.03 -34.85 -28.92
N ILE A 8 -15.72 -35.02 -29.15
CA ILE A 8 -14.68 -34.71 -28.14
C ILE A 8 -14.24 -33.22 -28.26
N LEU A 9 -14.95 -32.39 -29.02
CA LEU A 9 -14.56 -30.99 -29.26
C LEU A 9 -15.46 -29.94 -28.59
N ILE A 10 -16.46 -30.33 -27.79
CA ILE A 10 -17.47 -29.38 -27.27
C ILE A 10 -17.34 -29.12 -25.75
N VAL A 11 -16.52 -29.87 -25.02
CA VAL A 11 -16.31 -29.66 -23.57
C VAL A 11 -14.94 -29.02 -23.31
N ALA A 12 -14.68 -27.88 -23.96
CA ALA A 12 -13.48 -27.07 -23.72
C ALA A 12 -13.83 -25.57 -23.65
N ILE A 13 -15.06 -25.25 -23.27
CA ILE A 13 -15.56 -23.88 -23.27
C ILE A 13 -16.03 -23.53 -21.86
N PHE A 14 -15.36 -22.52 -21.29
CA PHE A 14 -15.78 -21.67 -20.18
C PHE A 14 -15.68 -22.23 -18.76
N GLN A 15 -14.46 -22.35 -18.27
CA GLN A 15 -14.19 -21.94 -16.89
C GLN A 15 -13.54 -20.56 -16.92
N SER A 16 -14.35 -19.52 -17.07
CA SER A 16 -13.91 -18.17 -16.72
C SER A 16 -13.82 -18.12 -15.20
N VAL A 17 -12.65 -18.45 -14.67
CA VAL A 17 -12.32 -18.17 -13.27
C VAL A 17 -12.52 -16.67 -13.04
N MET A 18 -13.52 -16.33 -12.24
CA MET A 18 -13.72 -14.96 -11.76
C MET A 18 -12.55 -14.66 -10.82
N SER A 19 -11.49 -14.06 -11.34
CA SER A 19 -10.41 -13.54 -10.54
C SER A 19 -10.95 -12.33 -9.76
N TYR A 20 -11.27 -12.52 -8.49
CA TYR A 20 -11.48 -11.41 -7.57
C TYR A 20 -10.12 -10.77 -7.32
N ALA A 21 -9.87 -9.61 -7.92
CA ALA A 21 -8.78 -8.76 -7.46
C ALA A 21 -9.13 -8.32 -6.04
N ALA A 22 -8.27 -8.61 -5.07
CA ALA A 22 -8.41 -8.05 -3.74
C ALA A 22 -8.33 -6.52 -3.87
N ASP A 23 -9.33 -5.80 -3.35
CA ASP A 23 -9.27 -4.35 -3.29
C ASP A 23 -8.07 -3.94 -2.43
N ILE A 24 -7.06 -3.36 -3.08
CA ILE A 24 -5.90 -2.84 -2.39
C ILE A 24 -6.38 -1.61 -1.61
N PRO A 25 -6.22 -1.59 -0.27
CA PRO A 25 -6.62 -0.44 0.52
C PRO A 25 -5.93 0.81 -0.02
N LYS A 26 -6.69 1.89 -0.21
CA LYS A 26 -6.19 3.17 -0.71
C LYS A 26 -6.20 4.19 0.40
N GLY A 27 -5.03 4.69 0.75
CA GLY A 27 -4.87 5.86 1.59
C GLY A 27 -4.49 7.09 0.75
N LYS A 28 -4.38 8.26 1.39
CA LYS A 28 -4.00 9.54 0.75
C LYS A 28 -2.63 9.48 0.06
N TYR A 29 -1.70 8.72 0.62
CA TYR A 29 -0.32 8.57 0.12
C TYR A 29 -0.06 7.20 -0.48
N GLN A 30 0.83 7.17 -1.48
CA GLN A 30 1.26 5.97 -2.18
C GLN A 30 2.67 5.55 -1.78
N GLN A 31 3.02 4.28 -2.00
CA GLN A 31 4.38 3.79 -1.82
C GLN A 31 5.37 4.66 -2.63
N GLY A 32 6.45 5.08 -1.97
CA GLY A 32 7.49 5.95 -2.53
C GLY A 32 7.25 7.43 -2.29
N ASP A 33 6.05 7.85 -1.87
CA ASP A 33 5.78 9.25 -1.54
C ASP A 33 6.66 9.72 -0.38
N CYS A 34 7.16 10.96 -0.48
CA CYS A 34 7.80 11.65 0.62
C CYS A 34 6.76 12.55 1.30
N ILE A 35 6.65 12.43 2.62
CA ILE A 35 5.73 13.23 3.44
C ILE A 35 6.48 13.95 4.54
N ARG A 36 5.91 15.06 5.00
CA ARG A 36 6.41 15.85 6.12
C ARG A 36 5.36 15.96 7.21
N GLY A 37 5.77 15.80 8.47
CA GLY A 37 4.95 16.08 9.65
C GLY A 37 4.69 17.57 9.77
N ALA A 38 3.43 17.94 9.96
CA ALA A 38 2.97 19.33 10.04
C ALA A 38 2.11 19.58 11.30
N ASP A 39 2.27 18.73 12.32
CA ASP A 39 1.57 18.81 13.59
C ASP A 39 2.59 18.81 14.75
N PRO A 40 2.72 19.92 15.50
CA PRO A 40 3.65 20.05 16.62
C PRO A 40 3.43 19.03 17.76
N SER A 41 2.26 18.38 17.82
CA SER A 41 2.00 17.34 18.82
C SER A 41 2.72 16.03 18.52
N TYR A 42 3.18 15.83 17.27
CA TYR A 42 3.90 14.63 16.88
C TYR A 42 5.39 14.74 17.20
N SER A 43 5.96 13.64 17.69
CA SER A 43 7.40 13.58 18.00
C SER A 43 8.31 13.82 16.79
N TRP A 44 7.77 13.69 15.58
CA TRP A 44 8.46 13.87 14.31
C TRP A 44 7.97 15.10 13.54
N ASP A 45 7.41 16.11 14.22
CA ASP A 45 7.04 17.37 13.57
C ASP A 45 8.21 17.96 12.76
N GLY A 46 7.89 18.45 11.57
CA GLY A 46 8.87 18.96 10.62
C GLY A 46 9.80 17.91 9.99
N GLN A 47 9.77 16.64 10.42
CA GLN A 47 10.60 15.58 9.87
C GLN A 47 10.01 15.01 8.57
N PHE A 48 10.88 14.43 7.76
CA PHE A 48 10.53 13.80 6.49
C PHE A 48 10.49 12.27 6.64
N ALA A 49 9.50 11.65 6.00
CA ALA A 49 9.34 10.21 5.97
C ALA A 49 8.94 9.73 4.57
N LYS A 50 9.47 8.59 4.15
CA LYS A 50 9.09 7.90 2.92
C LYS A 50 8.01 6.87 3.23
N VAL A 51 6.95 6.85 2.45
CA VAL A 51 5.92 5.81 2.55
C VAL A 51 6.46 4.52 1.96
N GLU A 52 6.65 3.50 2.79
CA GLU A 52 7.09 2.16 2.35
C GLU A 52 5.91 1.31 1.89
N ALA A 53 4.78 1.38 2.61
CA ALA A 53 3.56 0.67 2.28
C ALA A 53 2.33 1.27 2.97
N TYR A 54 1.16 0.93 2.44
CA TYR A 54 -0.13 1.07 3.10
C TYR A 54 -0.87 -0.26 3.00
N SER A 55 -1.00 -0.98 4.11
CA SER A 55 -1.48 -2.37 4.09
C SER A 55 -2.06 -2.81 5.43
N TYR A 56 -2.78 -3.94 5.43
CA TYR A 56 -3.17 -4.61 6.66
C TYR A 56 -1.95 -5.25 7.33
N ILE A 57 -1.73 -4.93 8.60
CA ILE A 57 -0.62 -5.45 9.40
C ILE A 57 -1.22 -6.23 10.57
N SER A 58 -0.78 -7.48 10.76
CA SER A 58 -1.24 -8.31 11.87
C SER A 58 -1.00 -7.61 13.21
N GLY A 59 -1.99 -7.62 14.09
CA GLY A 59 -1.95 -6.94 15.38
C GLY A 59 -2.39 -5.47 15.36
N PHE A 60 -2.71 -4.91 14.19
CA PHE A 60 -3.25 -3.56 14.05
C PHE A 60 -4.67 -3.62 13.47
N ILE A 61 -5.51 -2.67 13.89
CA ILE A 61 -6.85 -2.51 13.35
C ILE A 61 -6.74 -1.76 12.01
N GLY A 62 -7.31 -2.34 10.96
CA GLY A 62 -7.37 -1.72 9.63
C GLY A 62 -6.04 -1.64 8.88
N PRO A 63 -6.04 -0.99 7.70
CA PRO A 63 -4.81 -0.70 6.97
C PRO A 63 -4.01 0.41 7.67
N ASN A 64 -2.68 0.28 7.68
CA ASN A 64 -1.76 1.19 8.33
C ASN A 64 -0.62 1.56 7.38
N TYR A 65 -0.05 2.74 7.59
CA TYR A 65 1.14 3.22 6.92
C TYR A 65 2.40 2.65 7.57
N ILE A 66 3.34 2.19 6.74
CA ILE A 66 4.71 1.95 7.14
C ILE A 66 5.55 3.11 6.61
N LEU A 67 6.15 3.87 7.53
CA LEU A 67 6.94 5.05 7.20
C LEU A 67 8.41 4.80 7.52
N TYR A 68 9.28 5.04 6.55
CA TYR A 68 10.73 5.05 6.73
C TYR A 68 11.25 6.47 6.96
N PHE A 69 12.03 6.68 8.01
CA PHE A 69 12.60 7.99 8.32
C PHE A 69 14.12 8.00 8.10
N PRO A 70 14.62 8.62 7.02
CA PRO A 70 16.05 8.62 6.71
C PRO A 70 16.91 9.41 7.72
N ASN A 71 16.32 10.34 8.46
CA ASN A 71 17.06 11.27 9.34
C ASN A 71 16.50 11.36 10.76
N TYR A 72 15.63 10.42 11.16
CA TYR A 72 14.98 10.44 12.47
C TYR A 72 15.33 9.19 13.28
N LYS A 73 15.05 9.23 14.58
CA LYS A 73 15.51 8.27 15.60
C LYS A 73 15.17 6.80 15.33
N ALA A 74 14.15 6.52 14.51
CA ALA A 74 13.71 5.17 14.17
C ALA A 74 13.73 5.00 12.65
N SER A 75 14.20 3.85 12.17
CA SER A 75 14.30 3.56 10.75
C SER A 75 12.93 3.40 10.10
N SER A 76 12.04 2.57 10.67
CA SER A 76 10.66 2.40 10.19
C SER A 76 9.65 2.34 11.34
N VAL A 77 8.50 2.99 11.18
CA VAL A 77 7.43 3.05 12.20
C VAL A 77 6.06 2.88 11.54
N ILE A 78 5.14 2.20 12.24
CA ILE A 78 3.76 1.96 11.79
C ILE A 78 2.85 3.09 12.30
N PHE A 79 2.03 3.62 11.41
CA PHE A 79 1.06 4.67 11.72
C PHE A 79 -0.33 4.34 11.18
N SER A 80 -1.36 4.66 11.95
CA SER A 80 -2.74 4.59 11.47
C SER A 80 -3.05 5.72 10.47
N PRO A 81 -4.13 5.61 9.68
CA PRO A 81 -4.47 6.60 8.65
C PRO A 81 -4.72 8.03 9.17
N ASP A 82 -4.88 8.23 10.47
CA ASP A 82 -5.08 9.55 11.07
C ASP A 82 -3.94 10.55 10.78
N ILE A 83 -2.73 10.06 10.46
CA ILE A 83 -1.61 10.92 10.05
C ILE A 83 -1.92 11.73 8.79
N GLU A 84 -2.89 11.33 7.97
CA GLU A 84 -3.27 12.04 6.75
C GLU A 84 -3.78 13.46 7.02
N LYS A 85 -4.29 13.72 8.23
CA LYS A 85 -4.81 15.02 8.67
C LYS A 85 -3.69 16.02 8.99
N SER A 86 -2.53 15.50 9.38
CA SER A 86 -1.42 16.23 10.00
C SER A 86 -0.12 16.11 9.19
N THR A 87 -0.20 15.61 7.97
CA THR A 87 0.95 15.44 7.07
C THR A 87 0.67 16.01 5.69
N ILE A 88 1.73 16.40 5.00
CA ILE A 88 1.69 16.91 3.63
C ILE A 88 2.65 16.12 2.76
N LYS A 89 2.25 15.87 1.50
CA LYS A 89 3.17 15.33 0.49
C LYS A 89 4.16 16.42 0.09
N VAL A 90 5.43 16.07 0.00
CA VAL A 90 6.51 16.96 -0.42
C VAL A 90 7.30 16.32 -1.56
N ASP A 91 8.24 17.08 -2.14
CA ASP A 91 9.12 16.56 -3.19
C ASP A 91 9.94 15.35 -2.69
N SER A 92 10.13 14.37 -3.56
CA SER A 92 10.88 13.16 -3.25
C SER A 92 12.34 13.42 -2.84
N VAL A 93 12.95 14.52 -3.27
CA VAL A 93 14.34 14.89 -2.94
C VAL A 93 14.60 14.94 -1.43
N TYR A 94 13.59 15.30 -0.63
CA TYR A 94 13.71 15.38 0.83
C TYR A 94 13.86 14.01 1.51
N CYS A 95 13.43 12.94 0.84
CA CYS A 95 13.55 11.56 1.32
C CYS A 95 14.68 10.77 0.61
N GLN A 96 15.40 11.37 -0.34
CA GLN A 96 16.44 10.72 -1.15
C GLN A 96 17.86 10.88 -0.58
N LYS A 97 18.02 11.05 0.75
CA LYS A 97 19.38 11.18 1.29
C LYS A 97 20.20 9.88 1.07
N TYR A 98 21.37 10.10 0.47
CA TYR A 98 22.41 9.22 -0.06
C TYR A 98 22.76 8.01 0.81
#